data_AF-A0A2I1EBG8-F1
#
_entry.id   AF-A0A2I1EBG8-F1
#
_cell.length_a   1.000
_cell.length_b   1.000
_cell.length_c   1.000
_cell.angle_alpha   90.00
_cell.angle_beta   90.00
_cell.angle_gamma   90.00
#
_symmetry.space_group_name_H-M   'P 1'
#
loop_
_entity.id
_entity.type
_entity.pdbx_description
1 polymer ?
#
loop_
_entity_poly.entity_id
_entity_poly.type
_entity_poly.pdbx_seq_one_letter_code
_entity_poly.pdbx_strand_id
1 'polypeptide(L)'
;MSKTLIYFKLWILLQLLFEINCQMTPYKPVVSSRNTATLIDNKLYILSGYDDSGTIPVGKEFFYLDLSVPFNTQNLLWHDLSNINIIQSIVGATSVNGGINNNTLIT
;
A
#
# COMPACT_ATOMS: atom_id res chain seq x y z
N MET A 1 39.36 29.11 2.48
CA MET A 1 38.28 28.22 2.00
C MET A 1 37.70 28.83 0.73
N SER A 2 37.66 28.09 -0.38
CA SER A 2 37.11 28.62 -1.65
C SER A 2 35.65 29.05 -1.44
N LYS A 3 35.25 30.21 -1.99
CA LYS A 3 33.87 30.70 -1.96
C LYS A 3 32.90 29.63 -2.45
N THR A 4 33.29 28.87 -3.47
CA THR A 4 32.54 27.74 -4.03
C THR A 4 32.25 26.64 -3.00
N LEU A 5 33.21 26.34 -2.13
CA LEU A 5 33.04 25.33 -1.09
C LEU A 5 32.06 25.79 0.01
N ILE A 6 32.03 27.10 0.28
CA ILE A 6 31.08 27.70 1.23
C ILE A 6 29.67 27.62 0.66
N TYR A 7 29.47 28.00 -0.61
CA TYR A 7 28.17 27.89 -1.28
C TYR A 7 27.67 26.44 -1.35
N PHE A 8 28.55 25.48 -1.64
CA PHE A 8 28.19 24.07 -1.71
C PHE A 8 27.74 23.52 -0.34
N LYS A 9 28.43 23.87 0.74
CA LYS A 9 27.98 23.48 2.10
C LYS A 9 26.67 24.14 2.49
N LEU A 10 26.50 25.43 2.16
CA LEU A 10 25.26 26.17 2.44
C LEU A 10 24.07 25.54 1.70
N TRP A 11 24.28 25.08 0.47
CA TRP A 11 23.28 24.37 -0.32
C TRP A 11 22.84 23.05 0.32
N ILE A 12 23.79 22.22 0.78
CA ILE A 12 23.48 20.96 1.46
C ILE A 12 22.72 21.20 2.77
N LEU A 13 23.12 22.21 3.56
CA LEU A 13 22.41 22.59 4.77
C LEU A 13 20.97 23.05 4.47
N LEU A 14 20.77 23.79 3.38
CA LEU A 14 19.44 24.22 2.95
C LEU A 14 18.56 23.01 2.56
N GLN A 15 19.13 22.01 1.88
CA GLN A 15 18.45 20.75 1.55
C GLN A 15 18.09 19.90 2.78
N LEU A 16 18.81 20.04 3.90
CA LEU A 16 18.46 19.41 5.18
C LEU A 16 17.43 20.21 5.98
N LEU A 17 17.35 21.53 5.80
CA LEU A 17 16.39 22.42 6.48
C LEU A 17 14.98 22.31 5.89
N PHE A 18 14.88 22.11 4.58
CA PHE A 18 13.65 21.63 3.99
C PHE A 18 13.64 20.14 4.20
N GLU A 19 12.80 19.66 5.13
CA GLU A 19 12.38 18.27 5.10
C GLU A 19 11.80 18.06 3.70
N ILE A 20 12.60 17.50 2.79
CA ILE A 20 12.10 16.99 1.53
C ILE A 20 11.30 15.78 1.97
N ASN A 21 10.07 16.03 2.40
CA ASN A 21 9.12 14.99 2.73
C ASN A 21 8.72 14.38 1.39
N CYS A 22 9.64 13.57 0.84
CA CYS A 22 9.40 12.65 -0.27
C CYS A 22 8.46 11.51 0.20
N GLN A 23 7.60 11.73 1.20
CA GLN A 23 6.39 10.94 1.33
C GLN A 23 5.63 11.14 0.04
N MET A 24 5.80 10.15 -0.86
CA MET A 24 4.78 9.81 -1.84
C MET A 24 3.45 9.97 -1.12
N THR A 25 2.57 10.81 -1.69
CA THR A 25 1.20 10.95 -1.22
C THR A 25 0.67 9.56 -0.84
N PRO A 26 0.20 9.36 0.41
CA PRO A 26 -0.18 8.04 0.89
C PRO A 26 -1.09 7.37 -0.13
N TYR A 27 -0.80 6.11 -0.45
CA TYR A 27 -1.63 5.36 -1.37
C TYR A 27 -3.07 5.38 -0.85
N LYS A 28 -4.00 5.72 -1.73
CA LYS A 28 -5.42 5.76 -1.42
C LYS A 28 -6.14 4.79 -2.35
N PRO A 29 -6.66 3.68 -1.82
CA PRO A 29 -7.42 2.73 -2.62
C PRO A 29 -8.60 3.40 -3.32
N VAL A 30 -8.92 2.93 -4.52
CA VAL A 30 -10.13 3.34 -5.20
C VAL A 30 -11.33 2.59 -4.58
N VAL A 31 -12.48 3.26 -4.56
CA VAL A 31 -13.73 2.64 -4.09
C VAL A 31 -14.08 1.47 -5.00
N SER A 32 -14.27 0.30 -4.39
CA SER A 32 -14.53 -0.95 -5.07
C SER A 32 -15.45 -1.85 -4.25
N SER A 33 -16.17 -2.73 -4.94
CA SER A 33 -17.05 -3.74 -4.36
C SER A 33 -16.50 -5.14 -4.62
N ARG A 34 -16.95 -6.10 -3.79
CA ARG A 34 -16.59 -7.54 -3.90
C ARG A 34 -15.08 -7.80 -3.74
N ASN A 35 -14.44 -7.01 -2.88
CA ASN A 35 -13.03 -7.15 -2.53
C ASN A 35 -12.79 -8.44 -1.76
N THR A 36 -11.64 -9.06 -2.01
CA THR A 36 -11.14 -10.19 -1.23
C THR A 36 -10.23 -9.63 -0.14
N ALA A 37 -10.47 -9.99 1.12
CA ALA A 37 -9.72 -9.49 2.26
C ALA A 37 -9.23 -10.63 3.17
N THR A 38 -7.95 -10.61 3.53
CA THR A 38 -7.34 -11.61 4.44
C THR A 38 -6.53 -10.94 5.53
N LEU A 39 -6.64 -11.42 6.76
CA LEU A 39 -5.77 -11.04 7.87
C LEU A 39 -4.63 -12.06 8.03
N ILE A 40 -3.37 -11.62 7.94
CA ILE A 40 -2.17 -12.43 8.17
C ILE A 40 -1.18 -11.59 8.97
N ASP A 41 -0.65 -12.13 10.07
CA ASP A 41 0.40 -11.47 10.89
C ASP A 41 0.11 -9.98 11.16
N ASN A 42 -1.11 -9.69 11.60
CA ASN A 42 -1.61 -8.33 11.88
C ASN A 42 -1.67 -7.41 10.66
N LYS A 43 -1.57 -7.93 9.43
CA LYS A 43 -1.74 -7.16 8.21
C LYS A 43 -3.03 -7.60 7.50
N LEU A 44 -3.91 -6.64 7.26
CA LEU A 44 -5.13 -6.85 6.48
C LEU A 44 -4.82 -6.59 5.01
N TYR A 45 -4.64 -7.66 4.26
CA TYR A 45 -4.44 -7.62 2.80
C TYR A 45 -5.78 -7.51 2.09
N ILE A 46 -5.84 -6.65 1.08
CA ILE A 46 -7.02 -6.40 0.26
C ILE A 46 -6.61 -6.50 -1.21
N LEU A 47 -7.34 -7.33 -1.97
CA LEU A 47 -7.29 -7.40 -3.42
C LEU A 47 -8.56 -6.76 -3.96
N SER A 48 -8.43 -5.69 -4.75
CA SER A 48 -9.58 -4.97 -5.31
C SER A 48 -10.38 -5.84 -6.27
N GLY A 49 -11.70 -5.71 -6.17
CA GLY A 49 -12.68 -6.37 -7.01
C GLY A 49 -13.14 -5.48 -8.16
N TYR A 50 -14.45 -5.25 -8.23
CA TYR A 50 -15.08 -4.48 -9.30
C TYR A 50 -15.45 -3.08 -8.83
N ASP A 51 -15.68 -2.20 -9.81
CA ASP A 51 -16.27 -0.90 -9.57
C ASP A 51 -17.73 -1.06 -9.13
N ASP A 52 -18.36 0.03 -8.73
CA ASP A 52 -19.77 0.01 -8.29
C ASP A 52 -20.72 -0.44 -9.41
N SER A 53 -20.30 -0.34 -10.68
CA SER A 53 -21.05 -0.87 -11.82
C SER A 53 -20.99 -2.41 -11.91
N GLY A 54 -20.04 -3.04 -11.23
CA GLY A 54 -19.80 -4.49 -11.28
C GLY A 54 -19.23 -4.97 -12.62
N THR A 55 -18.84 -4.04 -13.49
CA THR A 55 -18.51 -4.34 -14.89
C THR A 55 -17.02 -4.25 -15.17
N ILE A 56 -16.30 -3.41 -14.42
CA ILE A 56 -14.88 -3.13 -14.66
C ILE A 56 -14.07 -3.46 -13.40
N PRO A 57 -13.04 -4.32 -13.48
CA PRO A 57 -12.16 -4.53 -12.35
C PRO A 57 -11.46 -3.20 -12.01
N VAL A 58 -11.53 -2.78 -10.75
CA VAL A 58 -10.92 -1.54 -10.25
C VAL A 58 -9.43 -1.78 -10.10
N GLY A 59 -8.74 -1.80 -11.24
CA GLY A 59 -7.30 -2.04 -11.33
C GLY A 59 -6.84 -3.36 -10.72
N LYS A 60 -5.55 -3.67 -10.89
CA LYS A 60 -4.89 -4.76 -10.14
C LYS A 60 -4.44 -4.22 -8.79
N GLU A 61 -5.33 -3.53 -8.08
CA GLU A 61 -4.97 -2.93 -6.82
C GLU A 61 -4.82 -4.03 -5.77
N PHE A 62 -3.61 -4.18 -5.27
CA PHE A 62 -3.29 -5.07 -4.17
C PHE A 62 -2.58 -4.24 -3.12
N PHE A 63 -3.09 -4.23 -1.90
CA PHE A 63 -2.56 -3.39 -0.84
C PHE A 63 -2.87 -3.98 0.53
N TYR A 64 -2.27 -3.44 1.58
CA TYR A 64 -2.58 -3.85 2.94
C TYR A 64 -2.60 -2.68 3.94
N LEU A 65 -3.29 -2.91 5.06
CA LEU A 65 -3.22 -2.08 6.26
C LEU A 65 -2.46 -2.84 7.35
N ASP A 66 -1.47 -2.19 7.95
CA ASP A 66 -0.76 -2.73 9.10
C ASP A 66 -1.54 -2.42 10.40
N LEU A 67 -2.01 -3.47 11.06
CA LEU A 67 -2.76 -3.42 12.32
C LEU A 67 -1.87 -3.72 13.54
N SER A 68 -0.56 -3.90 13.35
CA SER A 68 0.39 -4.10 14.46
C SER A 68 0.63 -2.81 15.26
N VAL A 69 0.32 -1.66 14.65
CA VAL A 69 0.40 -0.33 15.25
C VAL A 69 -0.99 0.30 15.36
N PRO A 70 -1.26 1.15 16.36
CA PRO A 70 -2.49 1.92 16.41
C PRO A 70 -2.66 2.79 15.16
N PHE A 71 -3.87 2.79 14.59
CA PHE A 71 -4.19 3.54 13.37
C PHE A 71 -5.39 4.47 13.57
N ASN A 72 -5.44 5.54 12.78
CA ASN A 72 -6.56 6.48 12.74
C ASN A 72 -7.52 6.09 11.60
N THR A 73 -8.79 5.86 11.92
CA THR A 73 -9.80 5.47 10.92
C THR A 73 -10.09 6.56 9.87
N GLN A 74 -9.78 7.82 10.17
CA GLN A 74 -9.89 8.93 9.23
C GLN A 74 -8.67 9.07 8.33
N ASN A 75 -7.51 8.57 8.77
CA ASN A 75 -6.21 8.69 8.09
C ASN A 75 -5.48 7.35 8.12
N LEU A 76 -5.91 6.44 7.23
CA LEU A 76 -5.31 5.12 7.09
C LEU A 76 -4.05 5.19 6.22
N LEU A 77 -2.98 4.55 6.70
CA LEU A 77 -1.72 4.42 5.97
C LEU A 77 -1.72 3.09 5.21
N TRP A 78 -2.18 3.12 3.96
CA TRP A 78 -2.19 1.94 3.09
C TRP A 78 -0.83 1.71 2.45
N HIS A 79 -0.44 0.44 2.38
CA HIS A 79 0.78 0.02 1.69
C HIS A 79 0.43 -0.60 0.34
N ASP A 80 0.85 0.07 -0.73
CA ASP A 80 0.62 -0.37 -2.10
C ASP A 80 1.53 -1.55 -2.49
N LEU A 81 0.93 -2.61 -3.00
CA LEU A 81 1.56 -3.82 -3.55
C LEU A 81 1.12 -4.10 -5.00
N SER A 82 0.46 -3.14 -5.66
CA SER A 82 -0.11 -3.30 -7.01
C SER A 82 0.94 -3.54 -8.10
N ASN A 83 2.21 -3.26 -7.81
CA ASN A 83 3.34 -3.59 -8.68
C ASN A 83 3.68 -5.11 -8.70
N ILE A 84 3.13 -5.89 -7.77
CA ILE A 84 3.22 -7.35 -7.83
C ILE A 84 2.25 -7.82 -8.91
N ASN A 85 2.77 -8.46 -9.95
CA ASN A 85 1.96 -8.94 -11.07
C ASN A 85 1.09 -10.15 -10.64
N ILE A 86 -0.01 -9.88 -9.96
CA ILE A 86 -1.00 -10.88 -9.59
C ILE A 86 -1.83 -11.20 -10.84
N ILE A 87 -1.97 -12.50 -11.11
CA ILE A 87 -2.33 -13.03 -12.44
C ILE A 87 -3.83 -12.94 -12.75
N GLN A 88 -4.72 -12.67 -11.80
CA GLN A 88 -6.12 -12.39 -12.12
C GLN A 88 -6.82 -11.76 -10.92
N SER A 89 -7.72 -10.79 -11.15
CA SER A 89 -8.65 -10.31 -10.13
C SER A 89 -9.62 -11.46 -9.83
N ILE A 90 -9.47 -12.08 -8.65
CA ILE A 90 -10.39 -13.11 -8.16
C ILE A 90 -11.43 -12.39 -7.31
N VAL A 91 -12.67 -12.43 -7.77
CA VAL A 91 -13.77 -11.61 -7.22
C VAL A 91 -14.62 -12.44 -6.28
N GLY A 92 -14.90 -11.88 -5.11
CA GLY A 92 -15.73 -12.56 -4.11
C GLY A 92 -15.16 -13.90 -3.65
N ALA A 93 -13.84 -14.09 -3.78
CA ALA A 93 -13.17 -15.25 -3.19
C ALA A 93 -13.14 -15.09 -1.68
N THR A 94 -13.30 -16.22 -1.00
CA THR A 94 -12.97 -16.31 0.42
C THR A 94 -11.52 -16.74 0.48
N SER A 95 -10.67 -15.87 1.00
CA SER A 95 -9.29 -16.21 1.29
C SER A 95 -9.17 -16.76 2.70
N VAL A 96 -8.50 -17.90 2.83
CA VAL A 96 -8.20 -18.51 4.12
C VAL A 96 -6.71 -18.74 4.26
N ASN A 97 -6.19 -18.54 5.47
CA ASN A 97 -4.85 -19.00 5.79
C ASN A 97 -4.86 -20.54 5.87
N GLY A 98 -3.99 -21.21 5.12
CA GLY A 98 -3.97 -22.66 5.01
C GLY A 98 -2.67 -23.23 4.41
N GLY A 99 -2.74 -24.48 3.93
CA GLY A 99 -1.59 -25.25 3.43
C GLY A 99 -0.65 -25.75 4.54
N ILE A 100 0.56 -26.17 4.17
CA ILE A 100 1.53 -26.70 5.16
C ILE A 100 1.86 -25.62 6.18
N ASN A 101 1.59 -25.92 7.45
CA ASN A 101 1.81 -25.06 8.61
C ASN A 101 1.03 -23.74 8.62
N ASN A 102 -0.05 -23.59 7.82
CA ASN A 102 -0.77 -22.31 7.68
C ASN A 102 0.14 -21.15 7.21
N ASN A 103 1.04 -21.46 6.27
CA ASN A 103 1.99 -20.50 5.70
C ASN A 103 1.59 -20.03 4.28
N THR A 104 0.44 -20.44 3.78
CA THR A 104 -0.01 -20.11 2.41
C THR A 104 -1.43 -19.60 2.38
N LEU A 105 -1.67 -18.60 1.53
CA LEU A 105 -3.00 -18.13 1.18
C LEU A 105 -3.66 -19.08 0.19
N ILE A 106 -4.88 -19.52 0.50
CA ILE A 106 -5.76 -20.22 -0.44
C ILE A 106 -6.94 -19.28 -0.71
N THR A 107 -7.17 -18.99 -1.99
CA THR A 107 -8.21 -18.07 -2.50
C THR A 107 -9.15 -18.79 -3.45
#